data_AF-A0A7Y1SZ02-F1
#
_entry.id   AF-A0A7Y1SZ02-F1
#
_cell.length_a   1.000
_cell.length_b   1.000
_cell.length_c   1.000
_cell.angle_alpha   90.00
_cell.angle_beta   90.00
_cell.angle_gamma   90.00
#
_symmetry.space_group_name_H-M   'P 1'
#
loop_
_entity.id
_entity.type
_entity.pdbx_description
1 polymer ?
#
loop_
_entity_poly.entity_id
_entity_poly.type
_entity_poly.pdbx_seq_one_letter_code
_entity_poly.pdbx_strand_id
1 'polypeptide(L)' 'GIAATMFRALGDKAINIHMISTSSIRISCVITADRVEEAVRTLHEELVPLDEPVEEHA' A
#
# COMPACT_ATOMS: atom_id res chain seq x y z
N GLY A 1 10.10 9.20 2.42
CA GLY A 1 9.21 9.11 3.60
C GLY A 1 8.05 8.19 3.26
N ILE A 2 7.43 7.54 4.26
CA ILE A 2 6.48 6.44 4.06
C ILE A 2 5.37 6.78 3.04
N ALA A 3 4.71 7.94 3.17
CA ALA A 3 3.64 8.35 2.25
C ALA A 3 4.12 8.49 0.80
N ALA A 4 5.27 9.15 0.59
CA ALA A 4 5.83 9.35 -0.74
C ALA A 4 6.23 8.01 -1.40
N THR A 5 6.80 7.09 -0.61
CA THR A 5 7.13 5.74 -1.09
C THR A 5 5.86 4.98 -1.47
N MET A 6 4.82 5.00 -0.62
CA MET A 6 3.52 4.38 -0.91
C MET A 6 2.90 4.92 -2.21
N PHE A 7 2.84 6.24 -2.39
CA PHE A 7 2.24 6.85 -3.59
C PHE A 7 3.04 6.57 -4.86
N ARG A 8 4.38 6.58 -4.77
CA ARG A 8 5.24 6.20 -5.89
C ARG A 8 5.02 4.74 -6.28
N ALA A 9 5.05 3.83 -5.32
CA ALA A 9 4.89 2.40 -5.54
C ALA A 9 3.56 2.06 -6.23
N LEU A 10 2.45 2.67 -5.79
CA LEU A 10 1.15 2.50 -6.44
C LEU A 10 1.10 3.16 -7.82
N GLY A 11 1.73 4.32 -7.98
CA GLY A 11 1.82 5.04 -9.26
C GLY A 11 2.61 4.28 -10.33
N ASP A 12 3.72 3.64 -9.96
CA ASP A 12 4.55 2.83 -10.86
C ASP A 12 3.80 1.61 -11.41
N LYS A 13 2.77 1.13 -10.69
CA LYS A 13 1.84 0.08 -11.13
C LYS A 13 0.57 0.60 -11.82
N ALA A 14 0.49 1.91 -12.03
CA ALA A 14 -0.71 2.59 -12.55
C ALA A 14 -1.98 2.26 -11.74
N ILE A 15 -1.86 2.14 -10.41
CA ILE A 15 -2.98 1.93 -9.50
C ILE A 15 -3.51 3.30 -9.07
N ASN A 16 -4.71 3.64 -9.52
CA ASN A 16 -5.31 4.92 -9.21
C ASN A 16 -5.85 4.96 -7.77
N ILE A 17 -5.52 6.01 -7.04
CA ILE A 17 -6.04 6.26 -5.69
C ILE A 17 -7.27 7.18 -5.79
N HIS A 18 -8.43 6.71 -5.32
CA HIS A 18 -9.67 7.48 -5.34
C HIS A 18 -9.84 8.38 -4.12
N MET A 19 -9.30 7.96 -2.98
CA MET A 19 -9.39 8.70 -1.72
C MET A 19 -8.19 8.38 -0.85
N ILE A 20 -7.74 9.38 -0.08
CA ILE A 20 -6.70 9.24 0.93
C ILE A 20 -7.26 9.76 2.26
N SER A 21 -7.04 9.01 3.33
CA SER A 21 -7.29 9.42 4.71
C SER A 21 -6.05 9.15 5.55
N THR A 22 -5.68 10.07 6.44
CA THR A 22 -4.42 10.01 7.18
C THR A 22 -4.60 10.38 8.65
N SER A 23 -3.83 9.72 9.51
CA SER A 23 -3.54 10.16 10.89
C SER A 23 -2.03 10.33 11.07
N SER A 24 -1.57 10.63 12.28
CA SER A 24 -0.14 10.76 12.59
C SER A 24 0.65 9.47 12.41
N ILE A 25 -0.02 8.30 12.44
CA ILE A 25 0.63 6.98 12.40
C ILE A 25 0.09 6.06 11.29
N ARG A 26 -0.92 6.51 10.52
CA ARG A 26 -1.60 5.66 9.53
C ARG A 26 -1.96 6.46 8.29
N ILE A 27 -1.79 5.80 7.14
CA ILE A 27 -2.31 6.25 5.84
C ILE A 27 -3.24 5.15 5.34
N SER A 28 -4.40 5.52 4.85
CA SER A 28 -5.36 4.62 4.23
C SER A 28 -5.81 5.19 2.90
N CYS A 29 -5.96 4.32 1.90
CA CYS A 29 -6.39 4.71 0.56
C CYS A 29 -7.51 3.81 0.04
N VAL A 30 -8.37 4.38 -0.79
CA VAL A 30 -9.40 3.63 -1.54
C VAL A 30 -8.92 3.47 -2.97
N ILE A 31 -8.92 2.24 -3.47
CA ILE A 31 -8.51 1.85 -4.82
C ILE A 31 -9.56 0.90 -5.43
N THR A 32 -9.44 0.60 -6.72
CA THR A 32 -10.29 -0.41 -7.37
C THR A 32 -10.04 -1.80 -6.76
N ALA A 33 -11.11 -2.54 -6.47
CA ALA A 33 -11.05 -3.79 -5.69
C ALA A 33 -10.21 -4.89 -6.37
N ASP A 34 -10.24 -4.97 -7.70
CA ASP A 34 -9.47 -5.91 -8.52
C ASP A 34 -7.95 -5.66 -8.47
N ARG A 35 -7.52 -4.47 -8.03
CA ARG A 35 -6.10 -4.11 -7.88
C ARG A 35 -5.58 -4.27 -6.45
N VAL A 36 -6.42 -4.69 -5.49
CA VAL A 36 -6.04 -4.74 -4.06
C VAL A 36 -4.87 -5.68 -3.80
N GLU A 37 -4.90 -6.89 -4.37
CA GLU A 37 -3.82 -7.87 -4.15
C GLU A 37 -2.48 -7.37 -4.70
N GLU A 38 -2.48 -6.76 -5.88
CA GLU A 38 -1.29 -6.15 -6.47
C GLU A 38 -0.78 -4.96 -5.65
N ALA A 39 -1.69 -4.10 -5.17
CA ALA A 39 -1.36 -2.97 -4.32
C ALA A 39 -0.72 -3.43 -3.01
N VAL A 40 -1.33 -4.39 -2.31
CA VAL A 40 -0.82 -4.92 -1.04
C VAL A 40 0.57 -5.52 -1.23
N ARG A 41 0.76 -6.38 -2.24
CA ARG A 41 2.07 -6.98 -2.52
C ARG A 41 3.13 -5.91 -2.84
N THR A 42 2.81 -4.96 -3.70
CA THR A 42 3.73 -3.87 -4.09
C THR A 42 4.12 -3.04 -2.87
N LEU A 43 3.17 -2.71 -2.00
CA LEU A 43 3.45 -1.96 -0.77
C LEU A 43 4.25 -2.79 0.22
N HIS A 44 4.00 -4.09 0.33
CA HIS A 44 4.76 -4.99 1.19
C HIS A 44 6.22 -5.06 0.76
N GLU A 45 6.49 -5.23 -0.54
CA GLU A 45 7.84 -5.26 -1.11
C GLU A 45 8.63 -3.95 -0.86
N GLU A 46 7.95 -2.79 -0.94
CA GLU A 46 8.60 -1.48 -0.83
C GLU A 46 8.71 -0.95 0.62
N LEU A 47 7.85 -1.41 1.54
CA LEU A 47 7.72 -0.83 2.89
C LEU A 47 7.98 -1.81 4.03
N VAL A 48 7.95 -3.13 3.81
CA VAL A 48 8.13 -4.13 4.87
C VAL A 48 9.49 -4.85 4.71
N PRO A 49 10.32 -4.91 5.77
CA PRO A 49 11.54 -5.70 5.76
C PRO A 49 11.23 -7.19 5.57
N LEU A 50 12.04 -7.89 4.74
CA LEU A 50 11.82 -9.28 4.34
C LEU A 50 11.87 -10.33 5.49
N ASP A 51 12.13 -9.90 6.72
CA ASP A 51 12.30 -10.77 7.89
C ASP A 51 11.04 -10.86 8.78
N GLU A 52 9.94 -10.16 8.46
CA GLU A 52 8.68 -10.27 9.22
C GLU A 52 7.66 -11.20 8.54
N PRO A 53 7.12 -12.21 9.26
CA PRO A 53 6.10 -13.10 8.72
C PRO A 53 4.78 -12.35 8.52
N VAL A 54 4.17 -12.55 7.35
CA VAL A 54 2.84 -12.01 7.04
C VAL A 54 1.80 -12.79 7.84
N GLU A 55 1.22 -12.18 8.87
CA GLU A 55 0.04 -12.72 9.54
C GLU A 55 -1.19 -12.48 8.67
N GLU A 56 -1.69 -13.55 8.04
CA GLU A 56 -2.95 -13.52 7.31
C GLU A 56 -4.11 -13.57 8.31
N HIS A 57 -4.75 -12.43 8.57
CA HIS A 57 -5.98 -12.36 9.34
C HIS A 57 -7.18 -12.63 8.42
N ALA A 58 -7.62 -13.90 8.39
CA ALA A 58 -8.85 -14.36 7.74
C ALA A 58 -10.12 -13.99 8.52
#